data_AF-A0A8S9QAQ6-F1
#
_entry.id   AF-A0A8S9QAQ6-F1
#
_cell.length_a   1.000
_cell.length_b   1.000
_cell.length_c   1.000
_cell.angle_alpha   90.00
_cell.angle_beta   90.00
_cell.angle_gamma   90.00
#
_symmetry.space_group_name_H-M   'P 1'
#
loop_
_entity.id
_entity.type
_entity.pdbx_description
1 polymer ?
#
loop_
_entity_poly.entity_id
_entity_poly.type
_entity_poly.pdbx_seq_one_letter_code
_entity_poly.pdbx_strand_id
1 'polypeptide(L)' 'MEMENAVAKESITLLTPYKMGRFNLSHRVILAPLTRQRSYGNVPQPHAVLYYSQRTSP' A
#
# COMPACT_ATOMS: atom_id res chain seq x y z
N MET A 1 39.51 -13.67 10.17
CA MET A 1 38.81 -13.00 11.28
C MET A 1 37.69 -12.21 10.64
N GLU A 2 36.47 -12.66 10.84
CA GLU A 2 35.29 -12.24 10.10
C GLU A 2 34.97 -10.77 10.37
N MET A 3 35.12 -9.92 9.36
CA MET A 3 34.81 -8.50 9.43
C MET A 3 34.13 -8.04 8.15
N GLU A 4 33.14 -8.78 7.65
CA GLU A 4 32.29 -8.28 6.54
C GLU A 4 30.91 -8.95 6.49
N ASN A 5 30.30 -9.25 7.63
CA ASN A 5 28.90 -9.68 7.70
C ASN A 5 28.10 -8.72 8.58
N ALA A 6 28.02 -7.46 8.15
CA ALA A 6 27.08 -6.50 8.71
C ALA A 6 26.55 -5.57 7.61
N VAL A 7 26.18 -6.12 6.46
CA VAL A 7 25.16 -5.46 5.63
C VAL A 7 23.88 -5.58 6.44
N ALA A 8 23.52 -4.50 7.14
CA ALA A 8 22.21 -4.36 7.76
C ALA A 8 21.18 -4.82 6.72
N LYS A 9 20.49 -5.94 7.01
CA LYS A 9 19.50 -6.60 6.14
C LYS A 9 18.87 -5.56 5.23
N GLU A 10 19.27 -5.51 3.95
CA GLU A 10 18.86 -4.44 3.04
C GLU A 10 17.33 -4.44 2.96
N SER A 11 16.72 -3.59 3.79
CA SER A 11 15.28 -3.51 3.87
C SER A 11 14.85 -2.68 2.69
N ILE A 12 14.06 -3.26 1.78
CA ILE A 12 13.48 -2.56 0.65
C ILE A 12 12.72 -1.35 1.21
N THR A 13 13.24 -0.13 0.98
CA THR A 13 12.70 1.11 1.56
C THR A 13 11.20 1.26 1.33
N LEU A 14 10.70 0.83 0.16
CA LEU A 14 9.29 0.87 -0.19
C LEU A 14 8.39 0.00 0.71
N LEU A 15 8.92 -1.08 1.26
CA LEU A 15 8.19 -2.02 2.12
C LEU A 15 8.33 -1.68 3.63
N THR A 16 9.01 -0.58 3.97
CA THR A 16 9.18 -0.17 5.37
C THR A 16 7.92 0.56 5.90
N PRO A 17 7.52 0.36 7.16
CA PRO A 17 6.41 1.08 7.77
C PRO A 17 6.61 2.61 7.77
N TYR A 18 5.51 3.36 7.76
CA TYR A 18 5.54 4.82 7.70
C TYR A 18 4.40 5.46 8.51
N LYS A 19 4.73 6.45 9.36
CA LYS A 19 3.74 7.21 10.14
C LYS A 19 3.29 8.44 9.35
N MET A 20 2.04 8.45 8.93
CA MET A 20 1.40 9.55 8.18
C MET A 20 0.34 10.23 9.05
N GLY A 21 0.72 11.33 9.71
CA GLY A 21 -0.16 12.03 10.65
C GLY A 21 -0.61 11.12 11.79
N ARG A 22 -1.91 10.82 11.85
CA ARG A 22 -2.52 9.90 12.84
C ARG A 22 -2.50 8.42 12.43
N PHE A 23 -2.09 8.12 11.20
CA PHE A 23 -2.13 6.76 10.63
C PHE A 23 -0.75 6.12 10.63
N ASN A 24 -0.69 4.83 10.92
CA ASN A 24 0.51 4.01 10.74
C ASN A 24 0.29 3.12 9.51
N LEU A 25 1.05 3.37 8.45
CA LEU A 25 0.99 2.59 7.21
C LEU A 25 1.99 1.43 7.30
N SER A 26 1.57 0.24 6.89
CA SER A 26 2.43 -0.95 6.89
C SER A 26 3.61 -0.83 5.92
N HIS A 27 3.47 -0.03 4.87
CA HIS A 27 4.49 0.17 3.83
C HIS A 27 4.28 1.51 3.09
N ARG A 28 5.18 1.87 2.17
CA ARG A 28 5.20 3.17 1.45
C ARG A 28 4.62 3.11 0.04
N VAL A 29 3.96 2.01 -0.34
CA VAL A 29 3.26 1.86 -1.62
C VAL A 29 1.82 2.29 -1.44
N ILE A 30 1.30 3.10 -2.36
CA ILE A 30 -0.02 3.72 -2.26
C ILE A 30 -0.79 3.47 -3.55
N LEU A 31 -2.09 3.20 -3.44
CA LEU A 31 -3.00 3.24 -4.58
C LEU A 31 -3.32 4.71 -4.92
N ALA A 32 -2.79 5.20 -6.03
CA ALA A 32 -3.11 6.52 -6.55
C ALA A 32 -4.64 6.66 -6.82
N PRO A 33 -5.19 7.89 -6.78
CA PRO A 33 -6.58 8.12 -7.18
C PRO A 33 -6.74 7.88 -8.68
N LEU A 34 -7.58 6.91 -9.06
CA LEU A 34 -7.79 6.50 -10.44
C LEU A 34 -9.28 6.56 -10.80
N THR A 35 -9.65 7.42 -11.75
CA THR A 35 -11.02 7.46 -12.29
C THR A 35 -11.30 6.19 -13.08
N ARG A 36 -12.37 5.46 -12.71
CA ARG A 36 -12.76 4.20 -13.36
C ARG A 36 -14.00 4.31 -14.25
N GLN A 37 -14.80 5.37 -14.09
CA GLN A 37 -16.09 5.57 -14.78
C GLN A 37 -17.06 4.37 -14.62
N ARG A 38 -17.18 3.80 -13.40
CA ARG A 38 -18.03 2.62 -13.13
C ARG A 38 -19.12 2.87 -12.08
N SER A 39 -19.54 4.12 -11.88
CA SER A 39 -20.59 4.49 -10.92
C SER A 39 -21.80 5.02 -11.67
N TYR A 40 -22.94 4.33 -11.55
CA TYR A 40 -24.22 4.80 -12.08
C TYR A 40 -24.88 5.73 -11.04
N GLY A 41 -25.38 6.89 -11.49
CA GLY A 41 -26.04 7.86 -10.59
C GLY A 41 -25.16 8.37 -9.45
N ASN A 42 -23.84 8.38 -9.62
CA ASN A 42 -22.85 8.69 -8.57
C ASN A 42 -22.85 7.72 -7.38
N VAL A 43 -23.48 6.55 -7.52
CA VAL A 43 -23.51 5.51 -6.48
C VAL A 43 -22.43 4.46 -6.77
N PRO A 44 -21.51 4.17 -5.83
CA PRO A 44 -20.58 3.05 -5.95
C PRO A 44 -21.34 1.73 -6.14
N GLN A 45 -20.92 0.96 -7.12
CA GLN A 45 -21.54 -0.33 -7.46
C GLN A 45 -20.92 -1.47 -6.64
N PRO A 46 -21.59 -2.63 -6.50
CA PRO A 46 -21.07 -3.76 -5.70
C PRO A 46 -19.65 -4.20 -6.06
N HIS A 47 -19.26 -4.11 -7.34
CA HIS A 47 -17.92 -4.47 -7.79
C HIS A 47 -16.81 -3.52 -7.26
N ALA A 48 -17.15 -2.31 -6.80
CA ALA A 48 -16.20 -1.39 -6.19
C ALA A 48 -15.61 -1.99 -4.92
N VAL A 49 -16.41 -2.71 -4.13
CA VAL A 49 -15.95 -3.40 -2.92
C VAL A 49 -14.85 -4.40 -3.26
N LEU A 50 -15.14 -5.34 -4.18
CA LEU A 50 -14.16 -6.32 -4.62
C LEU A 50 -12.90 -5.66 -5.19
N TYR A 51 -13.05 -4.59 -5.98
CA TYR A 51 -11.94 -3.87 -6.59
C TYR A 51 -10.97 -3.28 -5.54
N TYR A 52 -11.50 -2.65 -4.49
CA TYR A 52 -10.66 -2.05 -3.44
C TYR A 52 -10.11 -3.11 -2.48
N SER A 53 -10.89 -4.15 -2.12
CA SER A 53 -10.41 -5.25 -1.26
C SER A 53 -9.24 -6.01 -1.87
N GLN A 54 -9.20 -6.17 -3.20
CA GLN A 54 -8.05 -6.80 -3.87
C GLN A 54 -6.76 -5.98 -3.82
N ARG A 55 -6.83 -4.70 -3.43
CA ARG A 55 -5.71 -3.75 -3.40
C ARG A 55 -5.35 -3.32 -1.98
N THR A 56 -5.94 -3.94 -0.98
CA THR A 56 -5.46 -3.88 0.40
C THR A 56 -4.40 -4.96 0.59
N SER A 57 -3.25 -4.61 1.17
CA SER A 57 -2.29 -5.61 1.61
C SER A 57 -2.84 -6.38 2.83
N PRO A 58 -2.46 -7.65 3.02
CA PRO A 58 -2.66 -8.37 4.29
C PRO A 58 -2.06 -7.62 5.49
#